data_AF-A0A2M8ZB45-F1
#
_entry.id   AF-A0A2M8ZB45-F1
#
_cell.length_a   1.000
_cell.length_b   1.000
_cell.length_c   1.000
_cell.angle_alpha   90.00
_cell.angle_beta   90.00
_cell.angle_gamma   90.00
#
_symmetry.space_group_name_H-M   'P 1'
#
loop_
_entity.id
_entity.type
_entity.pdbx_description
1 polymer ?
#
loop_
_entity_poly.entity_id
_entity_poly.type
_entity_poly.pdbx_seq_one_letter_code
_entity_poly.pdbx_strand_id
1 'polypeptide(L)'
;MQQAKTFIRKTAWISIFPQLTVMGTLMFVFSLFIRPIYIDVILGSATYLVLSMVLERGIAHNHRKGILLTKMGNYTQAIEEYKKSYDLFCKHSWIDKYRYITLLSSSRYSYTEMALVNLAFCYLHCENVELAKQYYQKTLKLFPDNEMAINALNAIKSFESKTDNLTT
;
A
#
# COMPACT_ATOMS: atom_id res chain seq x y z
N MET A 1 -13.92 -15.31 -14.14
CA MET A 1 -12.64 -14.86 -13.55
C MET A 1 -12.78 -14.89 -12.04
N GLN A 2 -12.00 -15.73 -11.37
CA GLN A 2 -11.98 -15.83 -9.91
C GLN A 2 -11.70 -14.44 -9.33
N GLN A 3 -12.53 -13.97 -8.38
CA GLN A 3 -12.38 -12.66 -7.76
C GLN A 3 -10.92 -12.43 -7.40
N ALA A 4 -10.25 -11.52 -8.11
CA ALA A 4 -8.95 -11.06 -7.72
C ALA A 4 -9.11 -10.41 -6.36
N LYS A 5 -8.78 -11.17 -5.32
CA LYS A 5 -8.93 -10.76 -3.94
C LYS A 5 -8.01 -9.55 -3.76
N THR A 6 -8.61 -8.39 -3.52
CA THR A 6 -7.89 -7.15 -3.29
C THR A 6 -6.90 -7.35 -2.15
N PHE A 7 -5.71 -6.77 -2.32
CA PHE A 7 -4.59 -6.67 -1.37
C PHE A 7 -4.87 -7.19 0.05
N ILE A 8 -4.34 -8.37 0.39
CA ILE A 8 -4.21 -8.77 1.79
C ILE A 8 -2.99 -8.06 2.35
N ARG A 9 -3.21 -7.07 3.23
CA ARG A 9 -2.16 -6.32 3.90
C ARG A 9 -1.28 -7.29 4.70
N LYS A 10 -0.08 -7.58 4.18
CA LYS A 10 0.95 -8.30 4.94
C LYS A 10 1.58 -7.33 5.93
N THR A 11 1.66 -7.72 7.20
CA THR A 11 2.31 -6.92 8.24
C THR A 11 3.81 -7.16 8.24
N ALA A 12 4.60 -6.09 8.30
CA ALA A 12 6.02 -6.20 8.57
C ALA A 12 6.27 -6.18 10.08
N TRP A 13 6.58 -7.33 10.67
CA TRP A 13 6.88 -7.43 12.11
C TRP A 13 8.05 -6.55 12.54
N ILE A 14 9.00 -6.27 11.64
CA ILE A 14 10.10 -5.34 11.89
C ILE A 14 9.62 -3.90 12.18
N SER A 15 8.40 -3.54 11.75
CA SER A 15 7.81 -2.22 12.04
C SER A 15 7.45 -2.01 13.51
N ILE A 16 7.38 -3.08 14.31
CA ILE A 16 7.07 -2.99 15.75
C ILE A 16 8.14 -2.19 16.48
N PHE A 17 9.43 -2.38 16.15
CA PHE A 17 10.53 -1.67 16.81
C PHE A 17 10.41 -0.14 16.69
N PRO A 18 10.37 0.46 15.48
CA PRO A 18 10.22 1.91 15.36
C PRO A 18 8.90 2.42 15.94
N GLN A 19 7.81 1.65 15.86
CA GLN A 19 6.52 2.05 16.41
C GLN A 19 6.53 2.11 17.94
N LEU A 20 7.09 1.09 18.60
CA LEU A 20 7.26 1.09 20.05
C LEU A 20 8.22 2.20 20.51
N THR A 21 9.27 2.50 19.75
CA THR A 21 10.16 3.63 20.04
C THR A 21 9.42 4.97 19.99
N VAL A 22 8.61 5.22 18.95
CA VAL A 22 7.82 6.46 18.84
C VAL A 22 6.80 6.56 19.96
N MET A 23 6.07 5.47 20.23
CA MET A 23 5.05 5.43 21.28
C MET A 23 5.67 5.65 22.68
N GLY A 24 6.77 4.95 22.99
CA GLY A 24 7.50 5.12 24.25
C GLY A 24 8.06 6.53 24.42
N THR A 25 8.53 7.14 23.34
CA THR A 25 8.98 8.56 23.36
C THR A 25 7.84 9.51 23.68
N LEU A 26 6.65 9.31 23.08
CA LEU A 26 5.47 10.12 23.39
C LEU A 26 5.05 9.96 24.86
N MET A 27 5.00 8.72 25.37
CA MET A 27 4.68 8.45 26.78
C MET A 27 5.69 9.12 27.73
N PHE A 28 6.98 9.02 27.42
CA PHE A 28 8.03 9.68 28.19
C PHE A 28 7.88 11.20 28.19
N VAL A 29 7.54 11.81 27.05
CA VAL A 29 7.30 13.25 26.98
C VAL A 29 6.11 13.66 27.85
N PHE A 30 5.00 12.91 27.84
CA PHE A 30 3.85 13.22 28.69
C PHE A 30 4.14 13.06 30.18
N SER A 31 4.96 12.07 30.58
CA SER A 31 5.30 11.82 31.98
C SER A 31 6.13 12.95 32.61
N LEU A 32 6.79 13.79 31.80
CA LEU A 32 7.47 15.00 32.27
C LEU A 32 6.51 16.07 32.80
N PHE A 33 5.26 16.09 32.33
CA PHE A 33 4.28 17.14 32.63
C PHE A 33 3.09 16.66 33.46
N ILE A 34 2.76 15.37 33.40
CA ILE A 34 1.52 14.83 33.96
C ILE A 34 1.83 13.84 35.08
N ARG A 35 1.25 14.07 36.25
CA ARG A 35 1.13 13.08 37.32
C ARG A 35 -0.36 12.94 37.64
N PRO A 36 -0.88 11.71 37.86
CA PRO A 36 -0.21 10.40 38.00
C PRO A 36 0.11 9.64 36.69
N ILE A 37 1.02 8.66 36.78
CA ILE A 37 1.59 7.91 35.65
C ILE A 37 0.54 7.26 34.74
N TYR A 38 -0.53 6.66 35.26
CA TYR A 38 -1.49 5.98 34.38
C TYR A 38 -2.17 6.93 33.36
N ILE A 39 -2.22 8.24 33.64
CA ILE A 39 -2.78 9.24 32.71
C ILE A 39 -1.81 9.50 31.54
N ASP A 40 -0.49 9.51 31.80
CA ASP A 40 0.51 9.72 30.74
C ASP A 40 0.50 8.57 29.71
N VAL A 41 0.30 7.33 30.18
CA VAL A 41 0.21 6.13 29.33
C VAL A 41 -0.98 6.24 28.39
N ILE A 42 -2.14 6.64 28.93
CA ILE A 42 -3.37 6.80 28.15
C ILE A 42 -3.21 7.90 27.11
N LEU A 43 -2.69 9.06 27.52
CA LEU A 43 -2.53 10.22 26.62
C LEU A 43 -1.46 9.97 25.54
N GLY A 44 -0.33 9.36 25.90
CA GLY A 44 0.72 8.99 24.96
C GLY A 44 0.22 8.01 23.90
N SER A 45 -0.49 6.95 24.33
CA SER A 45 -1.09 5.96 23.43
C SER A 45 -2.18 6.58 22.54
N ALA A 46 -3.07 7.39 23.11
CA ALA A 46 -4.10 8.08 22.34
C ALA A 46 -3.50 9.04 21.31
N THR A 47 -2.47 9.79 21.69
CA THR A 47 -1.74 10.70 20.79
C THR A 47 -1.07 9.92 19.66
N TYR A 48 -0.42 8.80 19.96
CA TYR A 48 0.14 7.91 18.94
C TYR A 48 -0.92 7.42 17.95
N LEU A 49 -2.09 6.99 18.43
CA LEU A 49 -3.18 6.54 17.57
C LEU A 49 -3.71 7.66 16.67
N VAL A 50 -3.96 8.84 17.24
CA VAL A 50 -4.39 10.01 16.46
C VAL A 50 -3.34 10.37 15.41
N LEU A 51 -2.06 10.41 15.79
CA LEU A 51 -0.96 10.74 14.91
C LEU A 51 -0.84 9.73 13.75
N SER A 52 -0.91 8.42 14.04
CA SER A 52 -0.85 7.38 13.00
C SER A 52 -2.02 7.48 12.02
N MET A 53 -3.23 7.78 12.52
CA MET A 53 -4.40 7.97 11.66
C MET A 53 -4.26 9.23 10.79
N VAL A 54 -3.82 10.35 11.35
CA VAL A 54 -3.68 11.62 10.62
C VAL A 54 -2.60 11.52 9.55
N LEU A 55 -1.42 10.99 9.89
CA LEU A 55 -0.31 10.84 8.95
C LEU A 55 -0.66 9.89 7.81
N GLU A 56 -1.15 8.68 8.13
CA GLU A 56 -1.46 7.67 7.11
C GLU A 56 -2.65 8.12 6.23
N ARG A 57 -3.70 8.74 6.80
CA ARG A 57 -4.86 9.21 6.02
C ARG A 57 -4.57 10.45 5.19
N GLY A 58 -3.75 11.37 5.71
CA GLY A 58 -3.38 12.60 5.02
C GLY A 58 -2.43 12.33 3.85
N ILE A 59 -1.28 11.71 4.13
CA ILE A 59 -0.23 11.53 3.13
C ILE A 59 -0.61 10.46 2.11
N ALA A 60 -1.16 9.32 2.55
CA ALA A 60 -1.59 8.26 1.65
C ALA A 60 -3.06 8.42 1.19
N HIS A 61 -3.61 9.64 1.20
CA HIS A 61 -5.00 9.92 0.86
C HIS A 61 -5.40 9.33 -0.50
N ASN A 62 -4.65 9.66 -1.57
CA ASN A 62 -4.94 9.19 -2.93
C ASN A 62 -4.88 7.67 -3.02
N HIS A 63 -3.92 7.03 -2.34
CA HIS A 63 -3.82 5.57 -2.32
C HIS A 63 -5.07 4.93 -1.72
N ARG A 64 -5.53 5.45 -0.57
CA ARG A 64 -6.73 4.95 0.12
C ARG A 64 -7.99 5.17 -0.72
N LYS A 65 -8.08 6.32 -1.40
CA LYS A 65 -9.16 6.62 -2.34
C LYS A 65 -9.15 5.66 -3.54
N GLY A 66 -7.98 5.35 -4.10
CA GLY A 66 -7.81 4.33 -5.13
C GLY A 66 -8.35 2.98 -4.69
N ILE A 67 -8.01 2.52 -3.48
CA ILE A 67 -8.53 1.25 -2.91
C ILE A 67 -10.05 1.27 -2.79
N LEU A 68 -10.64 2.38 -2.34
CA LEU A 68 -12.09 2.53 -2.23
C LEU A 68 -12.76 2.44 -3.61
N LEU A 69 -12.23 3.15 -4.61
CA LEU A 69 -12.75 3.13 -5.98
C LEU A 69 -12.63 1.75 -6.63
N THR A 70 -11.50 1.04 -6.42
CA THR A 70 -11.34 -0.35 -6.87
C THR A 70 -12.40 -1.26 -6.26
N LYS A 71 -12.69 -1.12 -4.95
CA LYS A 71 -13.75 -1.90 -4.29
C LYS A 71 -15.15 -1.61 -4.84
N MET A 72 -15.37 -0.41 -5.34
CA MET A 72 -16.62 0.00 -6.00
C MET A 72 -16.68 -0.40 -7.48
N GLY A 73 -15.62 -1.02 -8.04
CA GLY A 73 -15.53 -1.36 -9.45
C GLY A 73 -15.26 -0.16 -10.37
N ASN A 74 -14.96 1.02 -9.82
CA ASN A 74 -14.66 2.22 -10.60
C ASN A 74 -13.17 2.28 -10.95
N TYR A 75 -12.75 1.39 -11.86
CA TYR A 75 -11.34 1.19 -12.20
C TYR A 75 -10.70 2.40 -12.88
N THR A 76 -11.43 3.13 -13.73
CA THR A 76 -10.93 4.31 -14.43
C THR A 76 -10.51 5.41 -13.45
N GLN A 77 -11.36 5.74 -12.47
CA GLN A 77 -11.00 6.73 -11.45
C GLN A 77 -9.94 6.18 -10.48
N ALA A 78 -9.97 4.88 -10.18
CA ALA A 78 -8.94 4.27 -9.35
C ALA A 78 -7.55 4.40 -9.97
N ILE A 79 -7.43 4.28 -11.31
CA ILE A 79 -6.16 4.50 -12.04
C ILE A 79 -5.62 5.90 -11.80
N GLU A 80 -6.46 6.94 -11.88
CA GLU A 80 -6.02 8.32 -11.63
C GLU A 80 -5.49 8.50 -10.20
N GLU A 81 -6.19 7.94 -9.22
CA GLU A 81 -5.79 8.04 -7.81
C GLU A 81 -4.52 7.25 -7.49
N TYR A 82 -4.33 6.07 -8.10
CA TYR A 82 -3.08 5.33 -7.95
C TYR A 82 -1.91 5.99 -8.68
N LYS A 83 -2.12 6.68 -9.82
CA LYS A 83 -1.07 7.50 -10.44
C LYS A 83 -0.63 8.63 -9.53
N LYS A 84 -1.57 9.39 -8.96
CA LYS A 84 -1.26 10.44 -7.96
C LYS A 84 -0.51 9.87 -6.75
N SER A 85 -0.93 8.70 -6.26
CA SER A 85 -0.22 7.99 -5.18
C SER A 85 1.21 7.64 -5.60
N TYR A 86 1.39 7.04 -6.78
CA TYR A 86 2.70 6.66 -7.29
C TYR A 86 3.62 7.86 -7.43
N ASP A 87 3.14 8.95 -8.03
CA ASP A 87 3.93 10.17 -8.25
C ASP A 87 4.36 10.81 -6.93
N LEU A 88 3.48 10.86 -5.92
CA LEU A 88 3.80 11.38 -4.60
C LEU A 88 4.95 10.60 -3.95
N PHE A 89 4.82 9.27 -3.90
CA PHE A 89 5.82 8.43 -3.24
C PHE A 89 7.10 8.25 -4.05
N CYS A 90 7.05 8.36 -5.38
CA CYS A 90 8.27 8.44 -6.19
C CYS A 90 9.00 9.76 -6.00
N LYS A 91 8.28 10.90 -6.00
CA LYS A 91 8.87 12.22 -5.76
C LYS A 91 9.45 12.33 -4.34
N HIS A 92 8.80 11.71 -3.36
CA HIS A 92 9.21 11.71 -1.96
C HIS A 92 9.54 10.30 -1.47
N SER A 93 10.45 9.61 -2.18
CA SER A 93 10.82 8.20 -1.94
C SER A 93 11.29 7.92 -0.52
N TRP A 94 11.86 8.91 0.17
CA TRP A 94 12.26 8.79 1.57
C TRP A 94 11.06 8.58 2.52
N ILE A 95 9.87 9.12 2.19
CA ILE A 95 8.66 8.91 3.00
C ILE A 95 8.27 7.45 2.95
N ASP A 96 8.27 6.83 1.77
CA ASP A 96 7.88 5.42 1.60
C ASP A 96 8.97 4.48 2.16
N LYS A 97 10.25 4.86 1.99
CA LYS A 97 11.40 4.13 2.56
C LYS A 97 11.35 4.08 4.08
N TYR A 98 11.02 5.19 4.75
CA TYR A 98 10.95 5.31 6.21
C TYR A 98 9.52 5.29 6.75
N ARG A 99 8.55 4.71 6.01
CA ARG A 99 7.11 4.72 6.31
C ARG A 99 6.72 4.25 7.70
N TYR A 100 7.53 3.41 8.34
CA TYR A 100 7.29 2.94 9.71
C TYR A 100 7.42 4.04 10.75
N ILE A 101 8.19 5.10 10.44
CA ILE A 101 8.39 6.26 11.29
C ILE A 101 7.61 7.46 10.74
N THR A 102 7.67 7.70 9.42
CA THR A 102 7.07 8.89 8.79
C THR A 102 5.55 8.81 8.67
N LEU A 103 5.00 7.60 8.49
CA LEU A 103 3.55 7.37 8.36
C LEU A 103 2.99 6.53 9.50
N LEU A 104 3.85 5.98 10.36
CA LEU A 104 3.50 4.99 11.38
C LEU A 104 2.73 3.78 10.78
N SER A 105 2.99 3.48 9.50
CA SER A 105 2.36 2.35 8.82
C SER A 105 3.06 1.04 9.19
N SER A 106 2.33 -0.07 9.22
CA SER A 106 2.88 -1.41 9.47
C SER A 106 2.93 -2.29 8.22
N SER A 107 2.61 -1.71 7.04
CA SER A 107 2.53 -2.45 5.79
C SER A 107 3.91 -2.98 5.35
N ARG A 108 3.97 -4.28 5.03
CA ARG A 108 5.16 -4.89 4.43
C ARG A 108 5.50 -4.25 3.08
N TYR A 109 4.50 -4.06 2.25
CA TYR A 109 4.69 -3.45 0.94
C TYR A 109 4.86 -1.93 1.05
N SER A 110 5.62 -1.36 0.13
CA SER A 110 5.70 0.10 -0.04
C SER A 110 4.46 0.63 -0.75
N TYR A 111 4.13 1.92 -0.61
CA TYR A 111 3.03 2.51 -1.35
C TYR A 111 3.31 2.59 -2.85
N THR A 112 4.57 2.79 -3.26
CA THR A 112 5.00 2.69 -4.65
C THR A 112 4.71 1.30 -5.22
N GLU A 113 5.08 0.26 -4.50
CA GLU A 113 4.82 -1.13 -4.90
C GLU A 113 3.33 -1.43 -4.99
N MET A 114 2.56 -1.05 -3.98
CA MET A 114 1.11 -1.20 -3.97
C MET A 114 0.45 -0.43 -5.12
N ALA A 115 0.88 0.80 -5.39
CA ALA A 115 0.31 1.61 -6.46
C ALA A 115 0.56 0.99 -7.84
N LEU A 116 1.76 0.47 -8.11
CA LEU A 116 2.08 -0.15 -9.39
C LEU A 116 1.25 -1.42 -9.64
N VAL A 117 1.16 -2.30 -8.65
CA VAL A 117 0.40 -3.55 -8.81
C VAL A 117 -1.11 -3.26 -8.91
N ASN A 118 -1.62 -2.28 -8.17
CA ASN A 118 -3.02 -1.89 -8.25
C ASN A 118 -3.36 -1.15 -9.56
N LEU A 119 -2.41 -0.39 -10.13
CA LEU A 119 -2.55 0.18 -11.48
C LEU A 119 -2.68 -0.93 -12.52
N ALA A 120 -1.77 -1.91 -12.50
CA ALA A 120 -1.82 -3.05 -13.41
C ALA A 120 -3.14 -3.80 -13.29
N PHE A 121 -3.60 -4.02 -12.06
CA PHE A 121 -4.89 -4.63 -11.76
C PHE A 121 -6.06 -3.85 -12.37
N CYS A 122 -6.11 -2.54 -12.19
CA CYS A 122 -7.18 -1.71 -12.74
C CYS A 122 -7.14 -1.68 -14.28
N TYR A 123 -5.96 -1.63 -14.89
CA TYR A 123 -5.82 -1.72 -16.35
C TYR A 123 -6.32 -3.04 -16.92
N LEU A 124 -6.08 -4.15 -16.23
CA LEU A 124 -6.60 -5.47 -16.61
C LEU A 124 -8.14 -5.48 -16.59
N HIS A 125 -8.75 -4.86 -15.58
CA HIS A 125 -10.20 -4.71 -15.47
C HIS A 125 -10.82 -3.71 -16.45
N CYS A 126 -10.02 -2.83 -17.05
CA CYS A 126 -10.40 -1.97 -18.17
C CYS A 126 -10.08 -2.60 -19.54
N GLU A 127 -9.82 -3.91 -19.60
CA GLU A 127 -9.48 -4.67 -20.82
C GLU A 127 -8.20 -4.18 -21.53
N ASN A 128 -7.38 -3.36 -20.86
CA ASN A 128 -6.09 -2.92 -21.37
C ASN A 128 -4.98 -3.87 -20.91
N VAL A 129 -4.97 -5.07 -21.48
CA VAL A 129 -4.07 -6.18 -21.10
C VAL A 129 -2.60 -5.81 -21.30
N GLU A 130 -2.28 -5.12 -22.40
CA GLU A 130 -0.90 -4.72 -22.71
C GLU A 130 -0.34 -3.76 -21.67
N LEU A 131 -1.11 -2.73 -21.29
CA LEU A 131 -0.67 -1.80 -20.25
C LEU A 131 -0.63 -2.46 -18.86
N ALA A 132 -1.56 -3.37 -18.58
CA ALA A 132 -1.53 -4.16 -17.35
C ALA A 132 -0.21 -4.98 -17.24
N LYS A 133 0.18 -5.69 -18.30
CA LYS A 133 1.46 -6.42 -18.36
C LYS A 133 2.65 -5.50 -18.12
N GLN A 134 2.69 -4.34 -18.77
CA GLN A 134 3.78 -3.37 -18.60
C GLN A 134 3.92 -2.93 -17.13
N TYR A 135 2.81 -2.64 -16.44
CA TYR A 135 2.86 -2.26 -15.03
C TYR A 135 3.21 -3.43 -14.10
N TYR A 136 2.74 -4.66 -14.37
CA TYR A 136 3.17 -5.83 -13.60
C TYR A 136 4.68 -6.11 -13.78
N GLN A 137 5.19 -6.05 -15.01
CA GLN A 137 6.62 -6.19 -15.29
C GLN A 137 7.44 -5.08 -14.64
N LYS A 138 6.95 -3.83 -14.69
CA LYS A 138 7.57 -2.70 -13.97
C LYS A 138 7.59 -2.94 -12.46
N THR A 139 6.52 -3.53 -11.91
CA THR A 139 6.46 -3.92 -10.49
C THR A 139 7.57 -4.93 -10.18
N LEU A 140 7.70 -6.02 -10.96
CA LEU A 140 8.73 -7.04 -10.73
C LEU A 140 10.16 -6.54 -10.95
N LYS A 141 10.37 -5.56 -11.84
CA LYS A 141 11.68 -4.94 -12.03
C LYS A 141 12.15 -4.20 -10.77
N LEU A 142 11.23 -3.57 -10.03
CA LEU A 142 11.51 -2.80 -8.83
C LEU A 142 11.36 -3.61 -7.53
N PHE A 143 10.47 -4.60 -7.55
CA PHE A 143 10.07 -5.45 -6.44
C PHE A 143 9.98 -6.91 -6.92
N PRO A 144 11.13 -7.61 -7.07
CA PRO A 144 11.18 -8.94 -7.69
C PRO A 144 10.31 -9.99 -7.00
N ASP A 145 10.13 -9.86 -5.68
CA ASP A 145 9.37 -10.81 -4.85
C ASP A 145 7.87 -10.48 -4.77
N ASN A 146 7.35 -9.60 -5.64
CA ASN A 146 5.94 -9.23 -5.62
C ASN A 146 5.05 -10.38 -6.13
N GLU A 147 4.58 -11.22 -5.19
CA GLU A 147 3.74 -12.39 -5.46
C GLU A 147 2.51 -12.08 -6.33
N MET A 148 1.90 -10.90 -6.16
CA MET A 148 0.71 -10.51 -6.93
C MET A 148 1.03 -10.31 -8.40
N ALA A 149 2.11 -9.59 -8.71
CA ALA A 149 2.55 -9.37 -10.08
C ALA A 149 3.02 -10.67 -10.75
N ILE A 150 3.71 -11.56 -10.02
CA ILE A 150 4.08 -12.90 -10.51
C ILE A 150 2.83 -13.69 -10.88
N ASN A 151 1.88 -13.80 -9.96
CA ASN A 151 0.67 -14.58 -10.16
C ASN A 151 -0.20 -14.02 -11.29
N ALA A 152 -0.32 -12.69 -11.40
CA ALA A 152 -1.10 -12.06 -12.45
C ALA A 152 -0.49 -12.30 -13.85
N LEU A 153 0.82 -12.16 -14.02
CA LEU A 153 1.48 -12.43 -15.31
C LEU A 153 1.38 -13.91 -15.70
N ASN A 154 1.52 -14.82 -14.75
CA ASN A 154 1.32 -16.25 -15.00
C ASN A 154 -0.12 -16.56 -15.46
N ALA A 155 -1.12 -15.92 -14.85
CA ALA A 155 -2.52 -16.07 -15.23
C ALA A 155 -2.80 -15.53 -16.64
N ILE A 156 -2.27 -14.35 -16.98
CA ILE A 156 -2.39 -13.76 -18.32
C ILE A 156 -1.77 -14.70 -19.37
N LYS A 157 -0.53 -15.16 -19.15
CA LYS A 157 0.18 -16.08 -20.05
C LYS A 157 -0.60 -17.38 -20.27
N SER A 158 -1.17 -17.94 -19.20
CA SER A 158 -1.97 -19.16 -19.28
C SER A 158 -3.24 -18.96 -20.11
N PHE A 159 -3.89 -17.81 -19.97
CA PHE A 159 -5.07 -17.45 -20.75
C PHE A 159 -4.74 -17.28 -22.24
N GLU A 160 -3.64 -16.60 -22.56
CA GLU A 160 -3.17 -16.40 -23.94
C GLU A 160 -2.86 -17.72 -24.62
N SER A 161 -2.08 -18.60 -23.97
CA SER A 161 -1.76 -19.92 -24.53
C SER A 161 -3.00 -20.78 -24.79
N LYS A 162 -4.06 -20.63 -24.00
CA LYS A 162 -5.32 -21.34 -24.20
C LYS A 162 -6.10 -20.78 -25.39
N THR A 163 -6.08 -19.46 -25.59
CA THR A 163 -6.72 -18.81 -26.74
C THR A 163 -6.02 -19.22 -28.03
N ASP A 164 -4.69 -19.24 -28.04
CA ASP A 164 -3.89 -19.64 -29.21
C ASP A 164 -4.24 -21.07 -29.66
N ASN A 165 -4.30 -22.01 -28.71
CA ASN A 165 -4.67 -23.41 -28.93
C ASN A 165 -6.13 -23.64 -29.38
N LEU A 166 -7.03 -22.66 -29.21
CA LEU A 166 -8.42 -22.72 -29.68
C LEU A 166 -8.58 -22.12 -31.09
N THR A 167 -7.60 -21.35 -31.54
CA THR A 167 -7.57 -20.70 -32.86
C THR A 167 -6.71 -21.44 -33.90
N THR A 168 -6.08 -22.56 -33.51
CA THR A 168 -5.36 -23.49 -34.38
C THR A 168 -6.16 -24.76 -34.61
#